data_AF-A0A4Q1BBM5-F1
#
_entry.id   AF-A0A4Q1BBM5-F1
#
_cell.length_a   1.000
_cell.length_b   1.000
_cell.length_c   1.000
_cell.angle_alpha   90.00
_cell.angle_beta   90.00
_cell.angle_gamma   90.00
#
_symmetry.space_group_name_H-M   'P 1'
#
loop_
_entity.id
_entity.type
_entity.pdbx_description
1 polymer ?
#
loop_
_entity_poly.entity_id
_entity_poly.type
_entity_poly.pdbx_seq_one_letter_code
_entity_poly.pdbx_strand_id
1 'polypeptide(L)'
;MDYLTILATRSLILFQSPPMVYTPPKSPPTTPTANIMLLPPESINMPLHSLLYADTDCAYFLLRHILLHSLPLPIHDSPLALGITLNDQHHDTFHDHHDVTPHDQPRPPYGRADSVGQASRELLAQAESTAWGEIDKAKKFGVALGRWFGNQRGGKGIGEDQLRGLAEKYGLGLVSV
;
A
#
# COMPACT_ATOMS: atom_id res chain seq x y z
N MET A 1 22.58 -15.88 15.97
CA MET A 1 22.15 -16.44 14.67
C MET A 1 23.08 -15.93 13.59
N ASP A 2 23.37 -16.75 12.57
CA ASP A 2 24.07 -16.29 11.35
C ASP A 2 23.11 -15.61 10.37
N TYR A 3 23.67 -14.96 9.36
CA TYR A 3 22.93 -14.16 8.39
C TYR A 3 21.92 -14.97 7.58
N LEU A 4 22.31 -16.15 7.09
CA LEU A 4 21.44 -16.98 6.25
C LEU A 4 20.28 -17.54 7.05
N THR A 5 20.54 -17.98 8.29
CA THR A 5 19.49 -18.41 9.21
C THR A 5 18.44 -17.31 9.41
N ILE A 6 18.87 -16.04 9.55
CA ILE A 6 17.94 -14.93 9.72
C ILE A 6 17.09 -14.71 8.47
N LEU A 7 17.69 -14.70 7.28
CA LEU A 7 16.94 -14.53 6.03
C LEU A 7 15.90 -15.63 5.82
N ALA A 8 16.22 -16.86 6.22
CA ALA A 8 15.38 -18.04 6.01
C ALA A 8 14.25 -18.19 7.05
N THR A 9 14.49 -17.80 8.31
CA THR A 9 13.58 -18.12 9.42
C THR A 9 12.79 -16.92 9.94
N ARG A 10 13.16 -15.70 9.52
CA ARG A 10 12.58 -14.48 10.07
C ARG A 10 11.65 -13.79 9.10
N SER A 11 10.60 -13.25 9.68
CA SER A 11 9.65 -12.39 9.00
C SER A 11 9.59 -11.04 9.68
N LEU A 12 9.34 -10.01 8.87
CA LEU A 12 9.21 -8.64 9.31
C LEU A 12 7.72 -8.29 9.43
N ILE A 13 7.38 -7.57 10.49
CA ILE A 13 6.06 -6.96 10.62
C ILE A 13 6.13 -5.59 9.95
N LEU A 14 5.37 -5.44 8.87
CA LEU A 14 5.16 -4.18 8.17
C LEU A 14 3.93 -3.47 8.72
N PHE A 15 3.84 -2.17 8.49
CA PHE A 15 2.76 -1.30 8.99
C PHE A 15 2.61 -1.36 10.51
N GLN A 16 3.73 -1.39 11.24
CA GLN A 16 3.68 -1.25 12.69
C GLN A 16 3.09 0.12 13.03
N SER A 17 1.81 0.11 13.38
CA SER A 17 1.16 1.31 13.91
C SER A 17 1.81 1.62 15.26
N PRO A 18 2.37 2.82 15.46
CA PRO A 18 2.70 3.25 16.80
C PRO A 18 1.41 3.18 17.64
N PRO A 19 1.48 2.93 18.95
CA PRO A 19 0.31 3.00 19.81
C PRO A 19 -0.30 4.41 19.65
N MET A 20 -1.39 4.51 18.89
CA MET A 20 -2.09 5.77 18.68
C MET A 20 -2.65 6.21 20.02
N VAL A 21 -1.97 7.14 20.68
CA VAL A 21 -2.57 7.96 21.72
C VAL A 21 -3.55 8.88 21.00
N TYR A 22 -4.81 8.44 20.87
CA TYR A 22 -5.88 9.25 20.31
C TYR A 22 -6.19 10.38 21.30
N THR A 23 -5.52 11.52 21.16
CA THR A 23 -6.02 12.78 21.73
C THR A 23 -6.99 13.39 20.70
N PRO A 24 -8.31 13.41 20.97
CA PRO A 24 -9.25 13.97 20.02
C PRO A 24 -8.95 15.46 19.80
N PRO A 25 -8.88 15.94 18.54
CA PRO A 25 -8.73 17.36 18.27
C PRO A 25 -10.03 18.09 18.67
N LYS A 26 -9.94 18.92 19.72
CA LYS A 26 -10.91 19.98 20.00
C LYS A 26 -10.79 21.02 18.89
N SER A 27 -11.67 21.03 17.88
CA SER A 27 -12.11 22.23 17.10
C SER A 27 -13.03 21.87 15.90
N PRO A 28 -13.86 22.82 15.40
CA PRO A 28 -15.16 22.57 14.78
C PRO A 28 -15.14 22.40 13.24
N PRO A 29 -16.26 21.92 12.63
CA PRO A 29 -16.30 21.44 11.26
C PRO A 29 -16.85 22.50 10.28
N THR A 30 -16.06 22.96 9.31
CA THR A 30 -16.59 23.67 8.13
C THR A 30 -15.70 23.47 6.90
N THR A 31 -15.74 22.28 6.28
CA THR A 31 -15.65 22.10 4.81
C THR A 31 -15.80 20.61 4.45
N PRO A 32 -16.69 20.22 3.51
CA PRO A 32 -16.73 18.86 2.99
C PRO A 32 -15.66 18.69 1.91
N THR A 33 -14.39 18.73 2.29
CA THR A 33 -13.38 18.06 1.46
C THR A 33 -13.54 16.59 1.76
N ALA A 34 -13.88 15.78 0.75
CA ALA A 34 -13.90 14.33 0.85
C ALA A 34 -12.47 13.87 1.18
N ASN A 35 -12.13 13.91 2.47
CA ASN A 35 -10.87 13.42 2.99
C ASN A 35 -11.00 11.91 2.90
N ILE A 36 -10.46 11.33 1.83
CA ILE A 36 -10.29 9.88 1.68
C ILE A 36 -9.22 9.50 2.71
N MET A 37 -9.63 9.37 3.97
CA MET A 37 -8.73 8.93 5.03
C MET A 37 -8.59 7.42 4.88
N LEU A 38 -7.51 6.98 4.22
CA LEU A 38 -7.04 5.61 4.37
C LEU A 38 -6.84 5.34 5.87
N LEU A 39 -7.60 4.39 6.40
CA LEU A 39 -7.32 3.86 7.73
C LEU A 39 -5.90 3.28 7.72
N PRO A 40 -5.15 3.39 8.84
CA PRO A 40 -3.84 2.76 8.93
C PRO A 40 -4.00 1.25 8.65
N PRO A 41 -3.25 0.69 7.67
CA PRO A 41 -3.39 -0.69 7.29
C PRO A 41 -3.02 -1.62 8.46
N GLU A 42 -3.67 -2.77 8.50
CA GLU A 42 -3.39 -3.80 9.49
C GLU A 42 -1.95 -4.31 9.32
N SER A 43 -1.28 -4.54 10.45
CA SER A 43 0.09 -5.05 10.46
C SER A 43 0.17 -6.40 9.76
N ILE A 44 1.15 -6.58 8.88
CA ILE A 44 1.31 -7.81 8.12
C ILE A 44 2.69 -8.41 8.34
N ASN A 45 2.72 -9.73 8.48
CA ASN A 45 3.96 -10.48 8.61
C ASN A 45 4.45 -10.93 7.23
N MET A 46 5.70 -10.62 6.87
CA MET A 46 6.25 -10.99 5.57
C MET A 46 7.67 -11.56 5.69
N PRO A 47 7.97 -12.71 5.02
CA PRO A 47 9.31 -13.29 5.03
C PRO A 47 10.36 -12.30 4.56
N LEU A 48 11.45 -12.22 5.33
CA LEU A 48 12.53 -11.28 5.07
C LEU A 48 13.19 -11.56 3.72
N HIS A 49 13.32 -12.84 3.33
CA HIS A 49 13.78 -13.22 1.99
C HIS A 49 12.93 -12.62 0.86
N SER A 50 11.59 -12.68 0.96
CA SER A 50 10.71 -12.15 -0.08
C SER A 50 10.86 -10.64 -0.26
N LEU A 51 10.98 -9.90 0.85
CA LEU A 51 11.16 -8.45 0.84
C LEU A 51 12.48 -7.97 0.21
N LEU A 52 13.51 -8.83 0.16
CA LEU A 52 14.80 -8.48 -0.41
C LEU A 52 14.96 -8.88 -1.87
N TYR A 53 14.22 -9.90 -2.33
CA TYR A 53 14.43 -10.51 -3.64
C TYR A 53 13.21 -10.50 -4.56
N ALA A 54 12.00 -10.23 -4.06
CA ALA A 54 10.75 -10.30 -4.81
C ALA A 54 9.92 -9.00 -4.70
N ASP A 55 10.56 -7.86 -4.98
CA ASP A 55 9.97 -6.53 -4.79
C ASP A 55 8.62 -6.34 -5.48
N THR A 56 8.50 -6.80 -6.73
CA THR A 56 7.29 -6.63 -7.52
C THR A 56 6.12 -7.40 -6.92
N ASP A 57 6.34 -8.67 -6.57
CA ASP A 57 5.30 -9.51 -5.96
C ASP A 57 4.90 -8.98 -4.57
N CYS A 58 5.88 -8.53 -3.78
CA CYS A 58 5.64 -7.88 -2.50
C CYS A 58 4.82 -6.60 -2.67
N ALA A 59 5.14 -5.75 -3.65
CA ALA A 59 4.41 -4.51 -3.92
C ALA A 59 2.94 -4.80 -4.30
N TYR A 60 2.70 -5.76 -5.20
CA TYR A 60 1.34 -6.16 -5.56
C TYR A 60 0.55 -6.70 -4.37
N PHE A 61 1.19 -7.55 -3.55
CA PHE A 61 0.57 -8.10 -2.36
C PHE A 61 0.23 -7.01 -1.33
N LEU A 62 1.15 -6.09 -1.06
CA LEU A 62 0.95 -4.99 -0.11
C LEU A 62 -0.10 -4.00 -0.61
N LEU A 63 -0.08 -3.67 -1.90
CA LEU A 63 -1.09 -2.81 -2.50
C LEU A 63 -2.48 -3.42 -2.35
N ARG A 64 -2.63 -4.71 -2.68
CA ARG A 64 -3.89 -5.44 -2.48
C ARG A 64 -4.32 -5.45 -1.01
N HIS A 65 -3.39 -5.68 -0.09
CA HIS A 65 -3.65 -5.67 1.35
C HIS A 65 -4.16 -4.31 1.82
N ILE A 66 -3.44 -3.22 1.50
CA ILE A 66 -3.85 -1.86 1.87
C ILE A 66 -5.23 -1.54 1.30
N LEU A 67 -5.49 -1.86 0.03
CA LEU A 67 -6.76 -1.57 -0.62
C LEU A 67 -7.93 -2.35 0.02
N LEU A 68 -7.73 -3.62 0.38
CA LEU A 68 -8.78 -4.41 1.03
C LEU A 68 -9.10 -3.93 2.45
N HIS A 69 -8.10 -3.48 3.19
CA HIS A 69 -8.25 -3.03 4.57
C HIS A 69 -8.58 -1.54 4.70
N SER A 70 -8.56 -0.79 3.60
CA SER A 70 -8.86 0.65 3.58
C SER A 70 -10.27 1.00 3.13
N LEU A 71 -11.10 0.02 2.74
CA LEU A 71 -12.52 0.29 2.51
C LEU A 71 -13.27 0.33 3.85
N PRO A 72 -13.83 1.49 4.26
CA PRO A 72 -14.86 1.50 5.26
C PRO A 72 -16.08 0.83 4.63
N LEU A 73 -16.49 -0.33 5.14
CA LEU A 73 -17.80 -0.90 4.81
C LEU A 73 -18.86 0.16 5.10
N PRO A 74 -19.66 0.59 4.12
CA PRO A 74 -20.80 1.45 4.41
C PRO A 74 -21.81 0.61 5.17
N ILE A 75 -21.98 0.90 6.46
CA ILE A 75 -23.21 0.59 7.18
C ILE A 75 -24.29 1.50 6.55
N HIS A 76 -24.84 1.11 5.42
CA HIS A 76 -26.22 1.37 5.02
C HIS A 76 -26.52 0.68 3.68
N ASP A 77 -27.62 -0.05 3.69
CA ASP A 77 -28.17 -0.89 2.65
C ASP A 77 -28.13 -0.28 1.24
N SER A 78 -27.31 -0.83 0.34
CA SER A 78 -27.55 -0.77 -1.11
C SER A 78 -26.74 -1.84 -1.84
N PRO A 79 -27.40 -2.84 -2.45
CA PRO A 79 -26.73 -3.91 -3.17
C PRO A 79 -26.55 -3.53 -4.64
N LEU A 80 -25.68 -2.58 -4.99
CA LEU A 80 -25.30 -2.36 -6.39
C LEU A 80 -23.83 -1.92 -6.57
N ALA A 81 -23.06 -2.86 -7.10
CA ALA A 81 -22.01 -2.67 -8.11
C ALA A 81 -20.75 -1.87 -7.74
N LEU A 82 -19.79 -2.53 -7.09
CA LEU A 82 -18.37 -2.25 -7.33
C LEU A 82 -17.95 -2.94 -8.64
N GLY A 83 -18.22 -2.27 -9.76
CA GLY A 83 -17.71 -2.63 -11.07
C GLY A 83 -16.22 -2.26 -11.19
N ILE A 84 -15.32 -3.10 -10.67
CA ILE A 84 -13.92 -3.07 -11.05
C ILE A 84 -13.80 -3.87 -12.35
N THR A 85 -14.20 -3.27 -13.47
CA THR A 85 -13.88 -3.81 -14.80
C THR A 85 -12.52 -3.28 -15.23
N LEU A 86 -11.51 -4.13 -15.15
CA LEU A 86 -10.28 -4.03 -15.94
C LEU A 86 -10.70 -4.13 -17.42
N ASN A 87 -11.02 -3.00 -18.04
CA ASN A 87 -11.27 -2.94 -19.48
C ASN A 87 -9.92 -2.81 -20.19
N ASP A 88 -9.27 -3.94 -20.39
CA ASP A 88 -8.32 -4.16 -21.48
C ASP A 88 -9.12 -4.66 -22.68
N GLN A 89 -9.36 -3.78 -23.67
CA GLN A 89 -9.69 -4.22 -25.02
C GLN A 89 -9.48 -3.11 -26.04
N HIS A 90 -8.34 -3.22 -26.72
CA HIS A 90 -8.14 -2.79 -28.10
C HIS A 90 -9.27 -3.31 -28.99
N HIS A 91 -9.89 -2.44 -29.79
CA HIS A 91 -10.36 -2.79 -31.12
C HIS A 91 -10.41 -1.54 -32.01
N ASP A 92 -9.42 -1.44 -32.89
CA ASP A 92 -9.53 -0.75 -34.17
C ASP A 92 -10.74 -1.27 -34.94
N THR A 93 -11.57 -0.39 -35.50
CA THR A 93 -12.21 -0.59 -36.82
C THR A 93 -12.65 0.77 -37.39
N PHE A 94 -12.00 1.14 -38.49
CA PHE A 94 -12.37 2.15 -39.47
C PHE A 94 -13.83 2.02 -39.93
N HIS A 95 -14.59 3.12 -40.02
CA HIS A 95 -15.64 3.26 -41.05
C HIS A 95 -15.84 4.74 -41.42
N ASP A 96 -15.94 4.93 -42.74
CA ASP A 96 -15.96 6.20 -43.45
C ASP A 96 -17.41 6.63 -43.78
N HIS A 97 -17.57 7.94 -44.00
CA HIS A 97 -18.61 8.63 -44.77
C HIS A 97 -20.03 8.97 -44.23
N HIS A 98 -20.28 10.30 -44.26
CA HIS A 98 -21.47 11.08 -44.66
C HIS A 98 -22.49 11.66 -43.63
N ASP A 99 -22.43 12.99 -43.55
CA ASP A 99 -23.48 14.00 -43.84
C ASP A 99 -24.60 14.36 -42.82
N VAL A 100 -24.48 15.61 -42.33
CA VAL A 100 -25.48 16.68 -42.05
C VAL A 100 -26.72 16.37 -41.20
N THR A 101 -26.79 16.98 -40.00
CA THR A 101 -27.89 17.86 -39.51
C THR A 101 -27.43 18.61 -38.23
N PRO A 102 -27.57 19.94 -38.11
CA PRO A 102 -27.31 20.66 -36.86
C PRO A 102 -28.57 20.68 -36.01
N HIS A 103 -28.75 19.67 -35.15
CA HIS A 103 -29.82 19.69 -34.14
C HIS A 103 -29.24 20.21 -32.81
N ASP A 104 -29.65 21.42 -32.47
CA ASP A 104 -29.36 22.11 -31.22
C ASP A 104 -30.04 21.36 -30.06
N GLN A 105 -29.34 20.37 -29.50
CA GLN A 105 -29.77 19.60 -28.35
C GLN A 105 -28.86 19.97 -27.17
N PRO A 106 -29.40 20.55 -26.08
CA PRO A 106 -28.60 20.84 -24.90
C PRO A 106 -28.09 19.52 -24.34
N ARG A 107 -26.77 19.30 -24.45
CA ARG A 107 -26.10 18.19 -23.77
C ARG A 107 -26.45 18.31 -22.27
N PRO A 108 -26.92 17.23 -21.61
CA PRO A 108 -26.98 17.24 -20.16
C PRO A 108 -25.55 17.50 -19.63
N PRO A 109 -25.39 18.25 -18.52
CA PRO A 109 -24.09 18.50 -17.95
C PRO A 109 -23.52 17.18 -17.42
N TYR A 110 -22.75 16.49 -18.26
CA TYR A 110 -21.88 15.39 -17.88
C TYR A 110 -20.75 15.97 -17.02
N GLY A 111 -21.02 16.15 -15.73
CA GLY A 111 -20.07 16.70 -14.77
C GLY A 111 -19.96 15.86 -13.50
N ARG A 112 -20.22 14.54 -13.56
CA ARG A 112 -20.26 13.70 -12.35
C ARG A 112 -19.55 12.34 -12.45
N ALA A 113 -18.93 12.01 -13.57
CA ALA A 113 -18.14 10.78 -13.72
C ALA A 113 -16.67 10.96 -13.29
N ASP A 114 -16.13 12.18 -13.39
CA ASP A 114 -14.70 12.42 -13.17
C ASP A 114 -14.32 12.40 -11.68
N SER A 115 -15.23 12.80 -10.80
CA SER A 115 -14.96 12.91 -9.36
C SER A 115 -14.72 11.56 -8.69
N VAL A 116 -15.43 10.52 -9.13
CA VAL A 116 -15.29 9.15 -8.59
C VAL A 116 -14.00 8.50 -9.11
N GLY A 117 -13.67 8.71 -10.39
CA GLY A 117 -12.42 8.24 -10.97
C GLY A 117 -11.19 8.90 -10.35
N GLN A 118 -11.28 10.19 -10.04
CA GLN A 118 -10.19 10.93 -9.40
C GLN A 118 -9.96 10.44 -7.96
N ALA A 119 -11.03 10.27 -7.17
CA ALA A 119 -10.95 9.72 -5.81
C ALA A 119 -10.31 8.32 -5.78
N SER A 120 -10.69 7.45 -6.73
CA SER A 120 -10.10 6.11 -6.84
C SER A 120 -8.61 6.14 -7.20
N ARG A 121 -8.19 7.06 -8.08
CA ARG A 121 -6.77 7.20 -8.47
C ARG A 121 -5.92 7.74 -7.33
N GLU A 122 -6.43 8.72 -6.59
CA GLU A 122 -5.76 9.27 -5.41
C GLU A 122 -5.57 8.21 -4.33
N LEU A 123 -6.60 7.38 -4.09
CA LEU A 123 -6.54 6.26 -3.17
C LEU A 123 -5.48 5.23 -3.59
N LEU A 124 -5.47 4.83 -4.86
CA LEU A 124 -4.47 3.91 -5.42
C LEU A 124 -3.04 4.46 -5.28
N ALA A 125 -2.83 5.73 -5.63
CA ALA A 125 -1.52 6.38 -5.54
C ALA A 125 -1.03 6.44 -4.09
N GLN A 126 -1.93 6.71 -3.13
CA GLN A 126 -1.58 6.73 -1.71
C GLN A 126 -1.26 5.32 -1.19
N ALA A 127 -2.04 4.30 -1.59
CA ALA A 127 -1.77 2.92 -1.22
C ALA A 127 -0.42 2.44 -1.79
N GLU A 128 -0.12 2.78 -3.04
CA GLU A 128 1.15 2.47 -3.69
C GLU A 128 2.34 3.13 -2.97
N SER A 129 2.24 4.44 -2.69
CA SER A 129 3.28 5.16 -1.92
C SER A 129 3.54 4.53 -0.56
N THR A 130 2.47 4.09 0.12
CA THR A 130 2.57 3.42 1.43
C THR A 130 3.25 2.05 1.30
N ALA A 131 2.89 1.24 0.29
CA ALA A 131 3.50 -0.06 0.04
C ALA A 131 5.01 0.07 -0.24
N TRP A 132 5.40 0.97 -1.14
CA TRP A 132 6.81 1.21 -1.45
C TRP A 132 7.60 1.75 -0.25
N GLY A 133 6.98 2.56 0.60
CA GLY A 133 7.58 3.03 1.83
C GLY A 133 7.97 1.89 2.78
N GLU A 134 7.12 0.86 2.92
CA GLU A 134 7.43 -0.31 3.75
C GLU A 134 8.53 -1.20 3.13
N ILE A 135 8.50 -1.39 1.81
CA ILE A 135 9.55 -2.15 1.11
C ILE A 135 10.91 -1.46 1.28
N ASP A 136 10.97 -0.13 1.15
CA ASP A 136 12.21 0.63 1.33
C ASP A 136 12.76 0.51 2.76
N LYS A 137 11.90 0.56 3.79
CA LYS A 137 12.31 0.30 5.18
C LYS A 137 12.92 -1.09 5.33
N ALA A 138 12.26 -2.13 4.78
CA ALA A 138 12.74 -3.50 4.84
C ALA A 138 14.10 -3.68 4.15
N LYS A 139 14.31 -3.03 3.00
CA LYS A 139 15.59 -3.03 2.29
C LYS A 139 16.69 -2.32 3.07
N LYS A 140 16.40 -1.16 3.64
CA LYS A 140 17.35 -0.42 4.49
C LYS A 140 17.76 -1.26 5.70
N PHE A 141 16.82 -1.97 6.31
CA PHE A 141 17.10 -2.96 7.35
C PHE A 141 18.01 -4.09 6.83
N GLY A 142 17.70 -4.69 5.68
CA GLY A 142 18.55 -5.73 5.07
C GLY A 142 19.99 -5.27 4.80
N VAL A 143 20.17 -4.06 4.29
CA VAL A 143 21.50 -3.45 4.10
C VAL A 143 22.21 -3.24 5.44
N ALA A 144 21.51 -2.75 6.46
CA ALA A 144 22.08 -2.56 7.79
C ALA A 144 22.48 -3.89 8.44
N LEU A 145 21.67 -4.92 8.26
CA LEU A 145 21.95 -6.28 8.70
C LEU A 145 23.21 -6.83 8.00
N GLY A 146 23.30 -6.70 6.68
CA GLY A 146 24.48 -7.10 5.92
C GLY A 146 25.75 -6.37 6.38
N ARG A 147 25.66 -5.06 6.63
CA ARG A 147 26.78 -4.26 7.18
C ARG A 147 27.16 -4.71 8.59
N TRP A 148 26.19 -5.06 9.42
CA TRP A 148 26.45 -5.57 10.77
C TRP A 148 27.33 -6.83 10.69
N PHE A 149 26.94 -7.80 9.85
CA PHE A 149 27.73 -9.03 9.69
C PHE A 149 29.08 -8.78 9.01
N GLY A 150 29.15 -7.88 8.02
CA GLY A 150 30.41 -7.52 7.36
C GLY A 150 31.43 -6.86 8.29
N ASN A 151 30.99 -6.13 9.31
CA ASN A 151 31.86 -5.45 10.28
C ASN A 151 32.30 -6.35 11.46
N GLN A 152 31.69 -7.52 11.65
CA GLN A 152 32.07 -8.45 12.71
C GLN A 152 33.28 -9.31 12.28
N ARG A 153 34.49 -8.84 12.62
CA ARG A 153 35.71 -9.66 12.50
C ARG A 153 35.65 -10.79 13.54
N GLY A 154 35.19 -11.97 13.12
CA GLY A 154 35.14 -13.16 13.97
C GLY A 154 33.87 -14.02 13.85
N GLY A 155 32.97 -13.71 12.91
CA GLY A 155 31.80 -14.56 12.65
C GLY A 155 30.82 -14.65 13.82
N LYS A 156 30.85 -13.69 14.74
CA LYS A 156 29.95 -13.68 15.89
C LYS A 156 28.53 -13.43 15.38
N GLY A 157 27.63 -14.38 15.65
CA GLY A 157 26.21 -14.24 15.29
C GLY A 157 25.55 -13.09 16.07
N ILE A 158 24.50 -12.52 15.49
CA ILE A 158 23.67 -11.50 16.17
C ILE A 158 22.72 -12.18 17.16
N GLY A 159 22.55 -11.57 18.33
CA GLY A 159 21.54 -12.00 19.32
C GLY A 159 20.13 -11.56 18.92
N GLU A 160 19.11 -12.22 19.47
CA GLU A 160 17.70 -11.90 19.19
C GLU A 160 17.35 -10.44 19.51
N ASP A 161 17.75 -9.96 20.69
CA ASP A 161 17.45 -8.60 21.13
C ASP A 161 18.15 -7.54 20.27
N GLN A 162 19.37 -7.84 19.81
CA GLN A 162 20.11 -6.96 18.91
C GLN A 162 19.47 -6.91 17.52
N LEU A 163 18.98 -8.04 17.02
CA LEU A 163 18.29 -8.12 15.75
C LEU A 163 16.95 -7.37 15.81
N ARG A 164 16.20 -7.53 16.90
CA ARG A 164 14.96 -6.80 17.15
C ARG A 164 15.19 -5.29 17.25
N GLY A 165 16.16 -4.86 18.06
CA GLY A 165 16.50 -3.44 18.16
C GLY A 165 16.98 -2.83 16.83
N LEU A 166 17.63 -3.63 15.98
CA LEU A 166 17.99 -3.20 14.63
C LEU A 166 16.74 -3.02 13.75
N ALA A 167 15.78 -3.94 13.79
CA ALA A 167 14.53 -3.84 13.03
C ALA A 167 13.67 -2.64 13.49
N GLU A 168 13.54 -2.45 14.80
CA GLU A 168 12.78 -1.35 15.41
C GLU A 168 13.32 0.03 14.98
N LYS A 169 14.63 0.17 14.78
CA LYS A 169 15.25 1.41 14.27
C LYS A 169 14.72 1.81 12.88
N TYR A 170 14.24 0.86 12.09
CA TYR A 170 13.63 1.10 10.78
C TYR A 170 12.10 1.11 10.84
N GLY A 171 11.49 1.04 12.03
CA GLY A 171 10.05 0.99 12.23
C GLY A 171 9.43 -0.35 11.83
N LEU A 172 10.20 -1.43 11.96
CA LEU A 172 9.79 -2.79 11.59
C LEU A 172 9.72 -3.68 12.82
N GLY A 173 8.76 -4.60 12.83
CA GLY A 173 8.72 -5.67 13.82
C GLY A 173 9.49 -6.89 13.36
N LEU A 174 9.84 -7.75 14.31
CA LEU A 174 10.51 -9.02 14.02
C LEU A 174 9.74 -10.18 14.65
N VAL A 175 9.46 -11.21 13.85
CA VAL A 175 8.81 -12.44 14.30
C VAL A 175 9.62 -13.65 13.82
N SER A 176 9.68 -14.68 14.67
CA SER A 176 10.18 -16.00 14.27
C SER A 176 9.05 -16.80 13.63
N VAL A 177 9.31 -17.38 12.47
CA VAL A 177 8.39 -18.34 11.82
C VAL A 177 8.67 -19.75 12.33
#